data_AF-A0A7S2NMB3-F1
#
_entry.id   AF-A0A7S2NMB3-F1
#
_cell.length_a   1.000
_cell.length_b   1.000
_cell.length_c   1.000
_cell.angle_alpha   90.00
_cell.angle_beta   90.00
_cell.angle_gamma   90.00
#
_symmetry.space_group_name_H-M   'P 1'
#
loop_
_entity.id
_entity.type
_entity.pdbx_description
1 polymer ?
#
loop_
_entity_poly.entity_id
_entity_poly.type
_entity_poly.pdbx_seq_one_letter_code
_entity_poly.pdbx_strand_id
1 'polypeptide(L)'
;MADAFEASHEDYHRVIFRTLEDLTNDERWEDRPVRVPPLVRSWVEGPPARGLTLSYYENWQAAPNFGRAVQKSNLAQVILRDHGYNRAESFAEGTWSIWWCSGDVSPDDLAALHSWQRVNKLPGATALTSKLQLWRHFATAQRAHGRAAFDFVPDTFVLPDSLAAFEAHLSESLPVDGRPGDVWILKPDNESGRLRASSNGSGIFLHRAGAVEEDGERQVLSQAVWQHRGVACRYIDRPLLID
;
A
#
# COMPACT_ATOMS: atom_id res chain seq x y z
N MET A 1 -23.99 -33.57 14.96
CA MET A 1 -24.21 -32.35 15.76
C MET A 1 -22.83 -31.75 15.95
N ALA A 2 -22.41 -30.91 14.99
CA ALA A 2 -21.03 -30.48 14.84
C ALA A 2 -20.66 -29.47 15.93
N ASP A 3 -19.45 -29.62 16.47
CA ASP A 3 -18.83 -28.73 17.45
C ASP A 3 -18.94 -27.27 17.02
N ALA A 4 -19.84 -26.54 17.67
CA ALA A 4 -19.83 -25.10 17.63
C ALA A 4 -18.61 -24.66 18.45
N PHE A 5 -17.52 -24.34 17.76
CA PHE A 5 -16.43 -23.53 18.31
C PHE A 5 -17.07 -22.35 19.07
N GLU A 6 -16.93 -22.31 20.39
CA GLU A 6 -17.35 -21.15 21.19
C GLU A 6 -16.52 -19.95 20.74
N ALA A 7 -17.10 -19.14 19.85
CA ALA A 7 -16.51 -17.91 19.37
C ALA A 7 -16.34 -16.94 20.55
N SER A 8 -15.13 -16.41 20.73
CA SER A 8 -14.84 -15.42 21.75
C SER A 8 -15.57 -14.10 21.46
N HIS A 9 -15.74 -13.23 22.46
CA HIS A 9 -16.38 -11.93 22.25
C HIS A 9 -15.65 -11.06 21.20
N GLU A 10 -14.36 -11.30 20.95
CA GLU A 10 -13.56 -10.63 19.91
C GLU A 10 -13.89 -11.11 18.49
N ASP A 11 -14.31 -12.37 18.34
CA ASP A 11 -14.65 -12.97 17.03
C ASP A 11 -15.92 -12.34 16.43
N TYR A 12 -16.73 -11.65 17.23
CA TYR A 12 -17.96 -11.02 16.78
C TYR A 12 -17.78 -9.74 15.95
N HIS A 13 -16.57 -9.18 15.88
CA HIS A 13 -16.29 -7.94 15.14
C HIS A 13 -15.45 -8.16 13.88
N ARG A 14 -14.83 -9.34 13.72
CA ARG A 14 -13.86 -9.63 12.68
C ARG A 14 -14.44 -10.60 11.66
N VAL A 15 -14.17 -10.36 10.38
CA VAL A 15 -14.37 -11.36 9.32
C VAL A 15 -13.06 -12.13 9.20
N ILE A 16 -13.08 -13.42 9.53
CA ILE A 16 -11.91 -14.29 9.49
C ILE A 16 -12.09 -15.28 8.35
N PHE A 17 -11.20 -15.21 7.35
CA PHE A 17 -11.07 -16.24 6.32
C PHE A 17 -10.07 -17.28 6.81
N ARG A 18 -10.47 -18.54 6.87
CA ARG A 18 -9.61 -19.64 7.34
C ARG A 18 -9.08 -20.41 6.14
N THR A 19 -7.85 -20.92 6.27
CA THR A 19 -7.34 -21.89 5.31
C THR A 19 -8.25 -23.10 5.28
N LEU A 20 -8.66 -23.50 4.09
CA LEU A 20 -9.46 -24.69 3.88
C LEU A 20 -8.52 -25.88 3.73
N GLU A 21 -8.65 -26.87 4.61
CA GLU A 21 -7.69 -27.99 4.74
C GLU A 21 -7.79 -29.01 3.60
N ASP A 22 -8.87 -28.99 2.84
CA ASP A 22 -9.21 -29.94 1.78
C ASP A 22 -8.91 -29.41 0.36
N LEU A 23 -8.19 -28.29 0.24
CA LEU A 23 -7.83 -27.74 -1.06
C LEU A 23 -6.60 -28.46 -1.64
N THR A 24 -6.71 -28.80 -2.92
CA THR A 24 -5.57 -29.29 -3.71
C THR A 24 -5.18 -28.26 -4.77
N ASN A 25 -3.88 -28.23 -5.12
CA ASN A 25 -3.36 -27.26 -6.10
C ASN A 25 -3.90 -27.48 -7.53
N ASP A 26 -4.29 -28.71 -7.86
CA ASP A 26 -4.72 -29.08 -9.22
C ASP A 26 -6.23 -28.92 -9.45
N GLU A 27 -6.99 -28.66 -8.38
CA GLU A 27 -8.44 -28.45 -8.47
C GLU A 27 -8.76 -27.03 -8.92
N ARG A 28 -9.59 -26.91 -9.97
CA ARG A 28 -10.12 -25.62 -10.41
C ARG A 28 -11.06 -25.07 -9.34
N TRP A 29 -10.86 -23.81 -8.99
CA TRP A 29 -11.69 -23.17 -7.97
C TRP A 29 -13.17 -23.15 -8.38
N GLU A 30 -13.48 -23.05 -9.67
CA GLU A 30 -14.86 -23.08 -10.19
C GLU A 30 -15.61 -24.39 -9.88
N ASP A 31 -14.87 -25.49 -9.73
CA ASP A 31 -15.43 -26.83 -9.50
C ASP A 31 -15.65 -27.10 -7.99
N ARG A 32 -15.07 -26.26 -7.12
CA ARG A 32 -15.22 -26.39 -5.66
C ARG A 32 -16.63 -26.03 -5.20
N PRO A 33 -17.15 -26.67 -4.14
CA PRO A 33 -18.42 -26.26 -3.53
C PRO A 33 -18.29 -24.87 -2.89
N VAL A 34 -19.30 -24.02 -3.11
CA VAL A 34 -19.46 -22.76 -2.37
C VAL A 34 -19.82 -23.09 -0.92
N ARG A 35 -19.01 -22.63 0.04
CA ARG A 35 -19.22 -22.93 1.47
C ARG A 35 -20.20 -21.97 2.12
N VAL A 36 -20.44 -22.16 3.41
CA VAL A 36 -21.26 -21.28 4.22
C VAL A 36 -20.40 -20.13 4.75
N PRO A 37 -20.89 -18.88 4.72
CA PRO A 37 -20.17 -17.75 5.30
C PRO A 37 -19.88 -17.87 6.80
N PRO A 38 -18.76 -17.30 7.28
CA PRO A 38 -18.48 -17.23 8.71
C PRO A 38 -19.60 -16.47 9.44
N LEU A 39 -20.08 -17.04 10.55
CA LEU A 39 -21.10 -16.43 11.38
C LEU A 39 -20.48 -15.31 12.22
N VAL A 40 -20.57 -14.07 11.74
CA VAL A 40 -20.20 -12.87 12.50
C VAL A 40 -21.47 -12.26 13.10
N ARG A 41 -21.46 -11.79 14.34
CA ARG A 41 -22.67 -11.28 15.02
C ARG A 41 -23.34 -10.13 14.28
N SER A 42 -22.56 -9.20 13.72
CA SER A 42 -23.11 -8.11 12.92
C SER A 42 -23.77 -8.58 11.61
N TRP A 43 -23.57 -9.84 11.23
CA TRP A 43 -24.16 -10.45 10.03
C TRP A 43 -25.50 -11.07 10.42
N VAL A 44 -25.59 -11.64 11.62
CA VAL A 44 -26.85 -12.10 12.21
C VAL A 44 -27.85 -10.95 12.35
N GLU A 45 -27.40 -9.76 12.76
CA GLU A 45 -28.23 -8.55 12.89
C GLU A 45 -28.31 -7.71 11.58
N GLY A 46 -27.62 -8.17 10.52
CA GLY A 46 -27.42 -7.46 9.26
C GLY A 46 -28.16 -8.08 8.07
N PRO A 47 -27.50 -8.39 6.93
CA PRO A 47 -28.17 -8.87 5.71
C PRO A 47 -28.95 -10.19 5.90
N PRO A 48 -28.41 -11.25 6.55
CA PRO A 48 -29.17 -12.46 6.87
C PRO A 48 -30.50 -12.24 7.61
N ALA A 49 -30.58 -11.33 8.60
CA ALA A 49 -31.83 -10.98 9.28
C ALA A 49 -32.87 -10.29 8.36
N ARG A 50 -32.43 -9.84 7.18
CA ARG A 50 -33.26 -9.25 6.13
C ARG A 50 -33.49 -10.20 4.94
N GLY A 51 -33.10 -11.47 5.08
CA GLY A 51 -33.20 -12.46 4.00
C GLY A 51 -32.18 -12.27 2.87
N LEU A 52 -31.12 -11.48 3.09
CA LEU A 52 -30.09 -11.18 2.09
C LEU A 52 -28.90 -12.13 2.23
N THR A 53 -28.46 -12.68 1.11
CA THR A 53 -27.23 -13.47 1.04
C THR A 53 -26.01 -12.57 1.16
N LEU A 54 -24.98 -13.07 1.83
CA LEU A 54 -23.74 -12.33 2.03
C LEU A 54 -23.02 -12.19 0.69
N SER A 55 -22.62 -10.97 0.38
CA SER A 55 -22.04 -10.64 -0.92
C SER A 55 -20.90 -9.65 -0.81
N TYR A 56 -20.05 -9.66 -1.83
CA TYR A 56 -18.94 -8.73 -1.97
C TYR A 56 -19.06 -7.91 -3.26
N TYR A 57 -18.75 -6.61 -3.16
CA TYR A 57 -18.57 -5.76 -4.32
C TYR A 57 -17.08 -5.53 -4.56
N GLU A 58 -16.61 -5.78 -5.80
CA GLU A 58 -15.22 -5.58 -6.18
C GLU A 58 -15.10 -4.44 -7.19
N ASN A 59 -14.44 -3.37 -6.77
CA ASN A 59 -14.26 -2.18 -7.59
C ASN A 59 -12.91 -2.20 -8.34
N TRP A 60 -12.73 -3.22 -9.19
CA TRP A 60 -11.52 -3.34 -10.00
C TRP A 60 -11.37 -2.18 -11.02
N GLN A 61 -12.49 -1.56 -11.40
CA GLN A 61 -12.52 -0.47 -12.40
C GLN A 61 -12.09 0.89 -11.84
N ALA A 62 -12.29 1.15 -10.54
CA ALA A 62 -11.88 2.41 -9.89
C ALA A 62 -10.43 2.41 -9.41
N ALA A 63 -9.58 1.55 -9.96
CA ALA A 63 -8.14 1.63 -9.83
C ALA A 63 -7.52 2.31 -11.08
N PRO A 64 -7.73 3.62 -11.31
CA PRO A 64 -7.21 4.32 -12.49
C PRO A 64 -5.68 4.29 -12.58
N ASN A 65 -5.02 4.02 -11.44
CA ASN A 65 -3.58 3.93 -11.25
C ASN A 65 -2.97 2.58 -11.69
N PHE A 66 -3.79 1.53 -11.87
CA PHE A 66 -3.32 0.21 -12.28
C PHE A 66 -3.60 -0.09 -13.75
N GLY A 67 -4.19 0.84 -14.51
CA GLY A 67 -4.61 0.59 -15.89
C GLY A 67 -5.78 -0.39 -15.96
N ARG A 68 -6.58 -0.31 -17.03
CA ARG A 68 -7.75 -1.19 -17.26
C ARG A 68 -7.43 -2.70 -17.31
N ALA A 69 -6.17 -3.10 -17.20
CA ALA A 69 -5.68 -4.45 -17.50
C ALA A 69 -4.96 -5.18 -16.35
N VAL A 70 -4.75 -4.58 -15.16
CA VAL A 70 -3.82 -5.13 -14.14
C VAL A 70 -4.50 -5.66 -12.87
N GLN A 71 -5.80 -5.99 -12.92
CA GLN A 71 -6.36 -6.93 -11.95
C GLN A 71 -7.02 -8.10 -12.68
N LYS A 72 -6.17 -8.97 -13.24
CA LYS A 72 -6.54 -10.33 -13.67
C LYS A 72 -6.43 -11.36 -12.53
N SER A 73 -6.20 -10.92 -11.30
CA SER A 73 -6.20 -11.83 -10.17
C SER A 73 -7.65 -12.07 -9.75
N ASN A 74 -8.10 -13.31 -9.88
CA ASN A 74 -9.37 -13.77 -9.32
C ASN A 74 -9.22 -14.09 -7.81
N LEU A 75 -8.09 -13.80 -7.16
CA LEU A 75 -7.82 -14.27 -5.80
C LEU A 75 -8.89 -13.83 -4.79
N ALA A 76 -9.30 -12.56 -4.83
CA ALA A 76 -10.36 -12.06 -3.96
C ALA A 76 -11.69 -12.79 -4.24
N GLN A 77 -12.03 -12.98 -5.51
CA GLN A 77 -13.20 -13.77 -5.93
C GLN A 77 -13.14 -15.20 -5.43
N VAL A 78 -12.01 -15.89 -5.59
CA VAL A 78 -11.82 -17.29 -5.15
C VAL A 78 -11.98 -17.38 -3.65
N ILE A 79 -11.25 -16.57 -2.88
CA ILE A 79 -11.29 -16.60 -1.42
C ILE A 79 -12.72 -16.32 -0.92
N LEU A 80 -13.37 -15.27 -1.43
CA LEU A 80 -14.70 -14.87 -0.98
C LEU A 80 -15.77 -15.91 -1.37
N ARG A 81 -15.71 -16.47 -2.58
CA ARG A 81 -16.61 -17.56 -3.00
C ARG A 81 -16.41 -18.82 -2.16
N ASP A 82 -15.16 -19.22 -1.93
CA ASP A 82 -14.84 -20.40 -1.13
C ASP A 82 -15.27 -20.23 0.35
N HIS A 83 -15.57 -19.01 0.77
CA HIS A 83 -16.18 -18.66 2.05
C HIS A 83 -17.66 -18.27 1.94
N GLY A 84 -18.35 -18.60 0.85
CA GLY A 84 -19.81 -18.46 0.74
C GLY A 84 -20.34 -17.09 0.34
N TYR A 85 -19.49 -16.17 -0.10
CA TYR A 85 -19.90 -14.84 -0.53
C TYR A 85 -20.26 -14.87 -2.01
N ASN A 86 -21.41 -14.28 -2.34
CA ASN A 86 -21.77 -14.02 -3.72
C ASN A 86 -21.16 -12.71 -4.22
N ARG A 87 -20.89 -12.61 -5.52
CA ARG A 87 -20.48 -11.34 -6.12
C ARG A 87 -21.71 -10.44 -6.29
N ALA A 88 -21.65 -9.22 -5.78
CA ALA A 88 -22.66 -8.20 -6.05
C ALA A 88 -22.40 -7.56 -7.42
N GLU A 89 -23.45 -7.37 -8.22
CA GLU A 89 -23.35 -6.76 -9.56
C GLU A 89 -23.30 -5.24 -9.51
N SER A 90 -23.95 -4.64 -8.51
CA SER A 90 -24.03 -3.18 -8.33
C SER A 90 -23.62 -2.75 -6.92
N PHE A 91 -23.04 -1.55 -6.82
CA PHE A 91 -22.74 -0.92 -5.53
C PHE A 91 -23.99 -0.27 -4.92
N ALA A 92 -24.86 0.27 -5.78
CA ALA A 92 -25.97 1.15 -5.44
C ALA A 92 -27.12 0.45 -4.69
N GLU A 93 -27.27 -0.86 -4.86
CA GLU A 93 -28.28 -1.62 -4.10
C GLU A 93 -27.96 -1.68 -2.62
N GLY A 94 -26.71 -1.38 -2.21
CA GLY A 94 -26.31 -1.40 -0.80
C GLY A 94 -26.49 -2.77 -0.17
N THR A 95 -26.65 -3.83 -0.95
CA THR A 95 -26.94 -5.22 -0.55
C THR A 95 -25.68 -6.03 -0.27
N TRP A 96 -24.52 -5.39 -0.31
CA TRP A 96 -23.21 -6.00 -0.11
C TRP A 96 -22.70 -5.85 1.31
N SER A 97 -22.04 -6.90 1.78
CA SER A 97 -21.46 -6.99 3.13
C SER A 97 -19.96 -6.66 3.16
N ILE A 98 -19.25 -6.95 2.07
CA ILE A 98 -17.84 -6.60 1.89
C ILE A 98 -17.68 -5.74 0.64
N TRP A 99 -16.95 -4.64 0.77
CA TRP A 99 -16.44 -3.89 -0.35
C TRP A 99 -14.93 -4.14 -0.47
N TRP A 100 -14.54 -4.87 -1.51
CA TRP A 100 -13.15 -5.05 -1.87
C TRP A 100 -12.75 -3.96 -2.86
N CYS A 101 -12.08 -2.92 -2.36
CA CYS A 101 -11.64 -1.78 -3.14
C CYS A 101 -10.14 -1.87 -3.44
N SER A 102 -9.78 -1.71 -4.71
CA SER A 102 -8.38 -1.60 -5.16
C SER A 102 -7.90 -0.15 -5.18
N GLY A 103 -8.79 0.81 -5.42
CA GLY A 103 -8.52 2.24 -5.46
C GLY A 103 -8.65 2.94 -4.10
N ASP A 104 -8.81 4.25 -4.16
CA ASP A 104 -9.11 5.08 -2.99
C ASP A 104 -10.61 4.98 -2.64
N VAL A 105 -10.92 5.19 -1.37
CA VAL A 105 -12.28 5.27 -0.87
C VAL A 105 -12.46 6.64 -0.23
N SER A 106 -13.51 7.35 -0.61
CA SER A 106 -13.73 8.69 -0.08
C SER A 106 -14.11 8.65 1.41
N PRO A 107 -13.80 9.69 2.20
CA PRO A 107 -14.28 9.79 3.58
C PRO A 107 -15.81 9.68 3.69
N ASP A 108 -16.53 10.23 2.72
CA ASP A 108 -18.00 10.18 2.68
C ASP A 108 -18.51 8.76 2.47
N ASP A 109 -17.88 7.99 1.57
CA ASP A 109 -18.22 6.57 1.38
C ASP A 109 -17.94 5.74 2.64
N LEU A 110 -16.85 6.04 3.37
CA LEU A 110 -16.53 5.38 4.64
C LEU A 110 -17.54 5.73 5.73
N ALA A 111 -17.99 6.99 5.80
CA ALA A 111 -18.98 7.45 6.75
C ALA A 111 -20.38 6.89 6.46
N ALA A 112 -20.68 6.58 5.20
CA ALA A 112 -21.95 6.01 4.77
C ALA A 112 -22.08 4.49 5.01
N LEU A 113 -21.00 3.81 5.40
CA LEU A 113 -21.02 2.37 5.65
C LEU A 113 -21.99 2.01 6.77
N HIS A 114 -22.81 0.99 6.54
CA HIS A 114 -23.61 0.40 7.60
C HIS A 114 -22.74 -0.38 8.60
N SER A 115 -23.23 -0.56 9.83
CA SER A 115 -22.53 -1.28 10.91
C SER A 115 -22.16 -2.73 10.57
N TRP A 116 -22.81 -3.32 9.57
CA TRP A 116 -22.60 -4.67 9.08
C TRP A 116 -21.75 -4.73 7.80
N GLN A 117 -21.46 -3.57 7.18
CA GLN A 117 -20.59 -3.47 6.02
C GLN A 117 -19.12 -3.36 6.42
N ARG A 118 -18.24 -3.89 5.60
CA ARG A 118 -16.78 -3.82 5.78
C ARG A 118 -16.13 -3.42 4.46
N VAL A 119 -15.03 -2.68 4.55
CA VAL A 119 -14.18 -2.32 3.42
C VAL A 119 -12.72 -2.61 3.76
N ASN A 120 -11.93 -3.01 2.76
CA ASN A 120 -10.50 -3.32 2.93
C ASN A 120 -9.59 -2.06 2.99
N LYS A 121 -10.13 -0.89 3.34
CA LYS A 121 -9.42 0.40 3.36
C LYS A 121 -9.61 1.08 4.69
N LEU A 122 -8.52 1.63 5.23
CA LEU A 122 -8.55 2.44 6.44
C LEU A 122 -8.54 3.93 6.06
N PRO A 123 -9.40 4.77 6.68
CA PRO A 123 -9.31 6.21 6.54
C PRO A 123 -7.90 6.70 6.91
N GLY A 124 -7.30 7.57 6.08
CA GLY A 124 -5.98 8.15 6.34
C GLY A 124 -4.79 7.20 6.16
N ALA A 125 -4.99 6.00 5.60
CA ALA A 125 -3.89 5.05 5.35
C ALA A 125 -2.75 5.62 4.47
N THR A 126 -3.03 6.66 3.69
CA THR A 126 -2.02 7.39 2.88
C THR A 126 -0.89 7.97 3.71
N ALA A 127 -1.12 8.23 5.02
CA ALA A 127 -0.07 8.61 5.97
C ALA A 127 1.10 7.60 5.98
N LEU A 128 0.81 6.31 5.79
CA LEU A 128 1.82 5.24 5.80
C LEU A 128 2.13 4.68 4.41
N THR A 129 1.21 4.79 3.46
CA THR A 129 1.37 4.18 2.12
C THR A 129 1.87 5.14 1.05
N SER A 130 1.79 6.46 1.28
CA SER A 130 2.47 7.45 0.45
C SER A 130 3.93 7.57 0.90
N LYS A 131 4.87 7.44 -0.05
CA LYS A 131 6.30 7.63 0.24
C LYS A 131 6.53 8.97 0.95
N LEU A 132 5.98 10.05 0.38
CA LEU A 132 6.18 11.41 0.88
C LEU A 132 5.66 11.58 2.32
N GLN A 133 4.43 11.12 2.59
CA GLN A 133 3.83 11.23 3.92
C GLN A 133 4.58 10.37 4.94
N LEU A 134 4.93 9.14 4.57
CA LEU A 134 5.71 8.23 5.43
C LEU A 134 7.01 8.88 5.91
N TRP A 135 7.76 9.51 5.00
CA TRP A 135 9.01 10.19 5.34
C TRP A 135 8.82 11.44 6.21
N ARG A 136 7.75 12.21 5.97
CA ARG A 136 7.37 13.33 6.85
C ARG A 136 7.01 12.85 8.26
N HIS A 137 6.33 11.72 8.38
CA HIS A 137 6.02 11.10 9.67
C HIS A 137 7.28 10.60 10.38
N PHE A 138 8.20 9.91 9.68
CA PHE A 138 9.48 9.51 10.28
C PHE A 138 10.31 10.70 10.75
N ALA A 139 10.42 11.76 9.95
CA ALA A 139 11.14 12.98 10.35
C ALA A 139 10.53 13.63 11.59
N THR A 140 9.20 13.57 11.76
CA THR A 140 8.52 14.06 12.95
C THR A 140 8.77 13.15 14.16
N ALA A 141 8.70 11.84 13.97
CA ALA A 141 8.93 10.87 15.03
C ALA A 141 10.39 10.84 15.51
N GLN A 142 11.36 10.99 14.60
CA GLN A 142 12.78 11.13 14.92
C GLN A 142 13.08 12.38 15.76
N ARG A 143 12.39 13.50 15.49
CA ARG A 143 12.51 14.72 16.32
C ARG A 143 11.93 14.52 17.71
N ALA A 144 10.85 13.75 17.84
CA ALA A 144 10.17 13.51 19.11
C ALA A 144 10.86 12.45 19.98
N HIS A 145 11.41 11.39 19.37
CA HIS A 145 11.91 10.21 20.11
C HIS A 145 13.40 9.93 19.87
N GLY A 146 14.09 10.80 19.12
CA GLY A 146 15.50 10.68 18.81
C GLY A 146 15.78 9.78 17.59
N ARG A 147 16.92 10.03 16.92
CA ARG A 147 17.35 9.27 15.75
C ARG A 147 17.61 7.78 16.04
N ALA A 148 18.11 7.44 17.22
CA ALA A 148 18.45 6.06 17.58
C ALA A 148 17.24 5.12 17.58
N ALA A 149 16.03 5.62 17.85
CA ALA A 149 14.80 4.82 17.78
C ALA A 149 14.36 4.50 16.34
N PHE A 150 14.99 5.12 15.34
CA PHE A 150 14.67 5.02 13.92
C PHE A 150 15.93 4.80 13.07
N ASP A 151 16.94 4.12 13.60
CA ASP A 151 18.17 3.77 12.88
C ASP A 151 17.95 2.77 11.74
N PHE A 152 16.81 2.06 11.76
CA PHE A 152 16.31 1.22 10.67
C PHE A 152 15.82 2.02 9.44
N VAL A 153 15.66 3.34 9.59
CA VAL A 153 15.18 4.24 8.55
C VAL A 153 16.38 4.92 7.88
N PRO A 154 16.63 4.70 6.58
CA PRO A 154 17.76 5.34 5.90
C PRO A 154 17.59 6.87 5.83
N ASP A 155 18.72 7.60 5.85
CA ASP A 155 18.72 9.05 5.69
C ASP A 155 17.98 9.44 4.42
N THR A 156 17.05 10.39 4.56
CA THR A 156 16.12 10.75 3.49
C THR A 156 15.81 12.24 3.53
N PHE A 157 15.79 12.84 2.35
CA PHE A 157 15.42 14.24 2.12
C PHE A 157 14.15 14.30 1.28
N VAL A 158 13.20 15.14 1.70
CA VAL A 158 11.98 15.44 0.95
C VAL A 158 12.25 16.60 0.01
N LEU A 159 12.12 16.39 -1.30
CA LEU A 159 12.43 17.40 -2.33
C LEU A 159 11.15 18.00 -2.91
N PRO A 160 11.09 19.34 -3.10
CA PRO A 160 12.21 20.28 -3.03
C PRO A 160 12.46 20.88 -1.63
N ASP A 161 11.59 20.59 -0.65
CA ASP A 161 11.58 21.21 0.68
C ASP A 161 12.95 21.16 1.41
N SER A 162 13.71 20.09 1.20
CA SER A 162 15.00 19.83 1.85
C SER A 162 16.19 19.85 0.88
N LEU A 163 16.05 20.49 -0.29
CA LEU A 163 17.08 20.44 -1.33
C LEU A 163 18.42 21.04 -0.90
N ALA A 164 18.41 22.19 -0.22
CA ALA A 164 19.64 22.82 0.28
C ALA A 164 20.36 21.95 1.33
N ALA A 165 19.60 21.27 2.21
CA ALA A 165 20.16 20.33 3.17
C ALA A 165 20.74 19.09 2.48
N PHE A 166 20.09 18.63 1.41
CA PHE A 166 20.58 17.52 0.60
C PHE A 166 21.89 17.90 -0.13
N GLU A 167 21.96 19.09 -0.72
CA GLU A 167 23.16 19.62 -1.39
C GLU A 167 24.35 19.74 -0.44
N ALA A 168 24.12 20.28 0.76
CA ALA A 168 25.14 20.36 1.80
C ALA A 168 25.65 18.96 2.17
N HIS A 169 24.75 18.00 2.35
CA HIS A 169 25.12 16.62 2.68
C HIS A 169 25.93 15.93 1.56
N LEU A 170 25.56 16.14 0.29
CA LEU A 170 26.32 15.61 -0.83
C LEU A 170 27.72 16.24 -0.94
N SER A 171 27.85 17.52 -0.59
CA SER A 171 29.13 18.23 -0.57
C SER A 171 30.07 17.67 0.51
N GLU A 172 29.53 17.26 1.64
CA GLU A 172 30.28 16.57 2.71
C GLU A 172 30.62 15.12 2.35
N SER A 173 29.84 14.50 1.45
CA SER A 173 29.95 13.09 1.06
C SER A 173 30.63 12.89 -0.29
N LEU A 174 31.42 13.87 -0.73
CA LEU A 174 32.19 13.78 -1.97
C LEU A 174 33.22 12.64 -1.90
N PRO A 175 33.65 12.08 -3.04
CA PRO A 175 34.71 11.08 -3.06
C PRO A 175 36.00 11.63 -2.43
N VAL A 176 36.57 10.92 -1.45
CA VAL A 176 37.83 11.26 -0.76
C VAL A 176 38.72 10.02 -0.70
N ASP A 177 40.01 10.18 -1.03
CA ASP A 177 41.04 9.13 -0.90
C ASP A 177 40.65 7.76 -1.50
N GLY A 178 40.07 7.77 -2.69
CA GLY A 178 39.65 6.56 -3.40
C GLY A 178 38.35 5.92 -2.88
N ARG A 179 37.73 6.47 -1.84
CA ARG A 179 36.38 6.08 -1.42
C ARG A 179 35.36 6.70 -2.37
N PRO A 180 34.44 5.91 -2.96
CA PRO A 180 33.39 6.46 -3.79
C PRO A 180 32.41 7.25 -2.92
N GLY A 181 31.84 8.31 -3.49
CA GLY A 181 30.78 9.07 -2.82
C GLY A 181 29.50 8.25 -2.66
N ASP A 182 28.67 8.68 -1.71
CA ASP A 182 27.42 8.05 -1.34
C ASP A 182 26.42 7.93 -2.50
N VAL A 183 25.68 6.82 -2.57
CA VAL A 183 24.64 6.60 -3.59
C VAL A 183 23.27 6.91 -2.99
N TRP A 184 22.46 7.60 -3.77
CA TRP A 184 21.11 8.02 -3.43
C TRP A 184 20.14 7.48 -4.46
N ILE A 185 18.98 7.03 -3.99
CA ILE A 185 17.86 6.61 -4.83
C ILE A 185 16.75 7.65 -4.74
N LEU A 186 16.46 8.30 -5.85
CA LEU A 186 15.42 9.30 -5.96
C LEU A 186 14.13 8.62 -6.43
N LYS A 187 13.05 8.85 -5.69
CA LYS A 187 11.74 8.24 -5.94
C LYS A 187 10.69 9.34 -6.02
N PRO A 188 9.84 9.37 -7.06
CA PRO A 188 8.88 10.46 -7.22
C PRO A 188 7.74 10.35 -6.21
N ASP A 189 7.15 11.49 -5.86
CA ASP A 189 5.89 11.53 -5.13
C ASP A 189 4.71 11.07 -5.99
N ASN A 190 3.61 10.73 -5.33
CA ASN A 190 2.33 10.44 -5.97
C ASN A 190 1.45 11.70 -6.10
N GLU A 191 1.83 12.81 -5.45
CA GLU A 191 0.97 13.98 -5.26
C GLU A 191 1.01 14.96 -6.45
N SER A 192 2.08 14.96 -7.24
CA SER A 192 2.26 15.92 -8.34
C SER A 192 1.32 15.75 -9.54
N GLY A 193 0.46 14.72 -9.58
CA GLY A 193 -0.54 14.48 -10.64
C GLY A 193 0.04 14.23 -12.05
N ARG A 194 1.34 14.47 -12.25
CA ARG A 194 2.08 14.34 -13.51
C ARG A 194 2.62 12.93 -13.73
N LEU A 195 2.87 12.19 -12.66
CA LEU A 195 3.24 10.77 -12.69
C LEU A 195 2.10 9.97 -12.07
N ARG A 196 1.24 9.42 -12.94
CA ARG A 196 0.28 8.37 -12.55
C ARG A 196 1.06 7.26 -11.84
N ALA A 197 0.84 7.12 -10.54
CA ALA A 197 1.34 6.04 -9.70
C ALA A 197 2.86 5.77 -9.81
N SER A 198 3.67 6.29 -8.87
CA SER A 198 5.11 5.95 -8.76
C SER A 198 5.33 4.54 -8.19
N SER A 199 4.55 3.58 -8.65
CA SER A 199 4.70 2.14 -8.42
C SER A 199 5.56 1.50 -9.52
N ASN A 200 6.01 0.27 -9.29
CA ASN A 200 6.76 -0.53 -10.27
C ASN A 200 8.08 0.09 -10.73
N GLY A 201 8.71 0.92 -9.89
CA GLY A 201 9.99 1.56 -10.19
C GLY A 201 9.94 2.73 -11.17
N SER A 202 8.74 3.13 -11.62
CA SER A 202 8.59 4.24 -12.57
C SER A 202 9.13 5.55 -12.00
N GLY A 203 9.99 6.21 -12.78
CA GLY A 203 10.61 7.49 -12.41
C GLY A 203 11.67 7.41 -11.31
N ILE A 204 12.08 6.20 -10.91
CA ILE A 204 13.20 6.02 -9.98
C ILE A 204 14.53 6.19 -10.72
N PHE A 205 15.48 6.90 -10.13
CA PHE A 205 16.86 6.97 -10.62
C PHE A 205 17.87 7.04 -9.47
N LEU A 206 19.12 6.72 -9.78
CA LEU A 206 20.23 6.80 -8.84
C LEU A 206 21.03 8.08 -9.07
N HIS A 207 21.48 8.70 -7.97
CA HIS A 207 22.41 9.83 -7.97
C HIS A 207 23.58 9.48 -7.05
N ARG A 208 24.81 9.62 -7.54
CA ARG A 208 25.99 9.43 -6.70
C ARG A 208 26.54 10.79 -6.30
N ALA A 209 26.89 10.95 -5.03
CA ALA A 209 27.60 12.11 -4.53
C ALA A 209 28.93 12.24 -5.29
N GLY A 210 29.07 13.35 -6.00
CA GLY A 210 30.18 13.60 -6.90
C GLY A 210 29.97 14.94 -7.57
N ALA A 211 31.05 15.48 -8.11
CA ALA A 211 30.95 16.65 -8.95
C ALA A 211 30.29 16.27 -10.28
N VAL A 212 29.25 17.01 -10.65
CA VAL A 212 28.62 16.98 -11.95
C VAL A 212 29.17 18.17 -12.73
N GLU A 213 29.69 17.93 -13.93
CA GLU A 213 30.04 18.99 -14.88
C GLU A 213 28.82 19.23 -15.77
N GLU A 214 28.12 20.34 -15.53
CA GLU A 214 26.98 20.80 -16.33
C GLU A 214 27.25 22.26 -16.72
N ASP A 215 27.09 22.59 -18.01
CA ASP A 215 27.32 23.93 -18.57
C ASP A 215 28.71 24.56 -18.27
N GLY A 216 29.73 23.73 -18.03
CA GLY A 216 31.10 24.17 -17.73
C GLY A 216 31.32 24.58 -16.27
N GLU A 217 30.32 24.43 -15.41
CA GLU A 217 30.44 24.64 -13.97
C GLU A 217 30.41 23.32 -13.20
N ARG A 218 31.19 23.26 -12.12
CA ARG A 218 31.27 22.09 -11.25
C ARG A 218 30.20 22.21 -10.17
N GLN A 219 29.16 21.40 -10.27
CA GLN A 219 28.02 21.38 -9.34
C GLN A 219 27.94 20.05 -8.58
N VAL A 220 27.18 20.00 -7.50
CA VAL A 220 26.98 18.78 -6.69
C VAL A 220 25.64 18.09 -7.00
N LEU A 221 24.68 18.88 -7.50
CA LEU A 221 23.37 18.42 -7.93
C LEU A 221 23.30 18.44 -9.46
N SER A 222 22.75 17.39 -10.05
CA SER A 222 22.37 17.42 -11.47
C SER A 222 21.03 18.13 -11.67
N GLN A 223 20.76 18.59 -12.89
CA GLN A 223 19.46 19.16 -13.24
C GLN A 223 18.28 18.24 -12.89
N ALA A 224 18.46 16.92 -13.04
CA ALA A 224 17.43 15.92 -12.71
C ALA A 224 17.09 15.91 -11.21
N VAL A 225 18.09 16.08 -10.33
CA VAL A 225 17.87 16.17 -8.89
C VAL A 225 17.17 17.48 -8.52
N TRP A 226 17.59 18.60 -9.11
CA TRP A 226 16.96 19.92 -8.91
C TRP A 226 15.47 19.92 -9.26
N GLN A 227 15.10 19.23 -10.34
CA GLN A 227 13.72 19.13 -10.81
C GLN A 227 12.91 18.06 -10.10
N HIS A 228 13.54 17.20 -9.30
CA HIS A 228 12.86 16.09 -8.65
C HIS A 228 11.79 16.57 -7.66
N ARG A 229 10.68 15.83 -7.61
CA ARG A 229 9.58 16.02 -6.65
C ARG A 229 9.28 14.67 -6.02
N GLY A 230 9.56 14.54 -4.72
CA GLY A 230 9.52 13.25 -4.04
C GLY A 230 10.60 13.15 -2.99
N VAL A 231 11.27 12.00 -2.91
CA VAL A 231 12.27 11.75 -1.89
C VAL A 231 13.60 11.31 -2.48
N ALA A 232 14.70 11.80 -1.91
CA ALA A 232 16.05 11.31 -2.10
C ALA A 232 16.44 10.51 -0.86
N CYS A 233 16.65 9.21 -1.01
CA CYS A 233 16.93 8.29 0.10
C CYS A 233 18.31 7.66 -0.07
N ARG A 234 19.07 7.48 1.02
CA ARG A 234 20.37 6.80 0.96
C ARG A 234 20.17 5.38 0.43
N TYR A 235 20.88 5.04 -0.64
CA TYR A 235 20.84 3.70 -1.21
C TYR A 235 21.58 2.71 -0.30
N ILE A 236 21.06 1.48 -0.20
CA ILE A 236 21.67 0.43 0.60
C ILE A 236 22.70 -0.28 -0.28
N ASP A 237 23.99 0.07 -0.11
CA ASP A 237 25.07 -0.38 -1.00
C ASP A 237 25.42 -1.87 -0.86
N ARG A 238 25.05 -2.50 0.26
CA ARG A 238 25.36 -3.90 0.58
C ARG A 238 24.10 -4.62 1.06
N PRO A 239 23.14 -4.90 0.16
CA PRO A 239 21.98 -5.70 0.54
C PRO A 239 22.41 -7.14 0.86
N LEU A 240 21.57 -7.85 1.62
CA LEU A 240 21.69 -9.30 1.71
C LEU A 240 21.50 -9.90 0.31
N LEU A 241 22.48 -10.66 -0.16
CA LEU A 241 22.41 -11.38 -1.43
C LEU A 241 21.86 -12.79 -1.17
N ILE A 242 20.96 -13.24 -2.04
CA ILE A 242 20.38 -14.59 -2.03
C ILE A 242 20.66 -15.18 -3.41
N ASP A 243 21.34 -16.32 -3.42
CA ASP A 243 21.69 -17.09 -4.63
C ASP A 243 20.57 -18.05 -5.05
#